data_AF-A0A356QH34-F1
#
_entry.id   AF-A0A356QH34-F1
#
_cell.length_a   1.000
_cell.length_b   1.000
_cell.length_c   1.000
_cell.angle_alpha   90.00
_cell.angle_beta   90.00
_cell.angle_gamma   90.00
#
_symmetry.space_group_name_H-M   'P 1'
#
loop_
_entity.id
_entity.type
_entity.pdbx_description
1 polymer ?
#
loop_
_entity_poly.entity_id
_entity_poly.type
_entity_poly.pdbx_seq_one_letter_code
_entity_poly.pdbx_strand_id
1 'polypeptide(L)'
;MDVNFQFDWSAAFSSIPYLLPGIPWTLLISFGGLAIGFFIGIFFGLLRISPVRWLRWPAIVYIEVFRGTPILVQVLFIFYGLPQLLGGPINALVAGIAAIAVNS
;
A
#
# COMPACT_ATOMS: atom_id res chain seq x y z
N MET A 1 -4.07 22.88 31.86
CA MET A 1 -4.28 21.42 31.94
C MET A 1 -2.92 20.79 31.79
N ASP A 2 -2.26 20.48 32.90
CA ASP A 2 -0.95 19.83 32.86
C ASP A 2 -1.17 18.37 32.47
N VAL A 3 -0.86 18.05 31.21
CA VAL A 3 -0.93 16.66 30.72
C VAL A 3 0.26 15.93 31.32
N ASN A 4 0.10 15.44 32.56
CA ASN A 4 1.07 14.55 33.19
C ASN A 4 0.98 13.19 32.50
N PHE A 5 1.85 12.97 31.52
CA PHE A 5 2.03 11.68 30.87
C PHE A 5 2.71 10.71 31.84
N GLN A 6 1.93 9.81 32.44
CA GLN A 6 2.47 8.66 33.16
C GLN A 6 2.51 7.45 32.22
N PHE A 7 3.72 7.02 31.87
CA PHE A 7 3.93 5.82 31.07
C PHE A 7 3.67 4.56 31.92
N ASP A 8 2.76 3.70 31.46
CA ASP A 8 2.42 2.44 32.13
C ASP A 8 3.04 1.23 31.39
N TRP A 9 4.10 0.68 31.97
CA TRP A 9 4.78 -0.52 31.44
C TRP A 9 3.90 -1.78 31.49
N SER A 10 3.01 -1.89 32.46
CA SER A 10 2.10 -3.04 32.58
C SER A 10 1.11 -3.06 31.41
N ALA A 11 0.56 -1.88 31.08
CA ALA A 11 -0.32 -1.71 29.92
C ALA A 11 0.37 -2.12 28.61
N ALA A 12 1.65 -1.75 28.41
CA ALA A 12 2.40 -2.13 27.23
C ALA A 12 2.55 -3.65 27.06
N PHE A 13 2.98 -4.36 28.11
CA PHE A 13 3.16 -5.82 28.04
C PHE A 13 1.82 -6.57 27.94
N SER A 14 0.78 -6.08 28.61
CA SER A 14 -0.56 -6.66 28.51
C SER A 14 -1.19 -6.52 27.12
N SER A 15 -0.70 -5.59 26.30
CA SER A 15 -1.16 -5.38 24.92
C SER A 15 -0.58 -6.37 23.91
N ILE A 16 0.55 -7.02 24.22
CA ILE A 16 1.25 -7.92 23.29
C ILE A 16 0.33 -9.02 22.73
N PRO A 17 -0.44 -9.77 23.54
CA PRO A 17 -1.33 -10.81 23.03
C PRO A 17 -2.39 -10.29 22.06
N TYR A 18 -2.82 -9.03 22.19
CA TYR A 18 -3.78 -8.40 21.29
C TYR A 18 -3.15 -7.96 19.97
N LEU A 19 -1.84 -7.71 19.94
CA LEU A 19 -1.08 -7.30 18.75
C LEU A 19 -0.54 -8.49 17.95
N LEU A 20 -0.23 -9.62 18.60
CA LEU A 20 0.29 -10.83 17.97
C LEU A 20 -0.56 -11.31 16.77
N PRO A 21 -1.91 -11.29 16.82
CA PRO A 21 -2.74 -11.64 15.67
C PRO A 21 -2.55 -10.74 14.44
N GLY A 22 -1.96 -9.55 14.60
CA GLY A 22 -1.65 -8.62 13.51
C GLY A 22 -0.45 -9.06 12.66
N ILE A 23 0.46 -9.86 13.21
CA ILE A 23 1.68 -10.33 12.52
C ILE A 23 1.36 -11.03 11.18
N PRO A 24 0.49 -12.06 11.12
CA PRO A 24 0.18 -12.71 9.85
C PRO A 24 -0.42 -11.76 8.82
N TRP A 25 -1.23 -10.78 9.24
CA TRP A 25 -1.80 -9.78 8.34
C TRP A 25 -0.73 -8.86 7.76
N THR A 26 0.20 -8.37 8.58
CA THR A 26 1.33 -7.55 8.11
C THR A 26 2.17 -8.32 7.10
N LEU A 27 2.51 -9.58 7.39
CA LEU A 27 3.27 -10.43 6.47
C LEU A 27 2.52 -10.69 5.17
N LEU A 28 1.22 -11.00 5.24
CA LEU A 28 0.39 -11.26 4.07
C LEU A 28 0.27 -10.03 3.17
N ILE A 29 0.00 -8.87 3.75
CA ILE A 29 -0.13 -7.60 3.03
C ILE A 29 1.21 -7.19 2.41
N SER A 30 2.30 -7.29 3.18
CA SER A 30 3.64 -6.90 2.73
C SER A 30 4.14 -7.81 1.62
N PHE A 31 4.07 -9.13 1.82
CA PHE A 31 4.57 -10.10 0.85
C PHE A 31 3.68 -10.18 -0.39
N GLY A 32 2.36 -10.14 -0.21
CA GLY A 32 1.41 -10.09 -1.33
C GLY A 32 1.58 -8.83 -2.17
N GLY A 33 1.67 -7.66 -1.52
CA GLY A 33 1.91 -6.39 -2.20
C GLY A 33 3.26 -6.37 -2.92
N LEU A 34 4.34 -6.76 -2.25
CA LEU A 34 5.69 -6.77 -2.82
C LEU A 34 5.84 -7.76 -3.98
N ALA A 35 5.24 -8.95 -3.88
CA ALA A 35 5.27 -9.92 -4.97
C ALA A 35 4.60 -9.37 -6.23
N ILE A 36 3.39 -8.80 -6.10
CA ILE A 36 2.66 -8.22 -7.23
C ILE A 36 3.40 -6.98 -7.77
N GLY A 37 3.83 -6.09 -6.87
CA GLY A 37 4.58 -4.88 -7.22
C GLY A 37 5.90 -5.18 -7.92
N PHE A 38 6.61 -6.25 -7.53
CA PHE A 38 7.83 -6.70 -8.21
C PHE A 38 7.58 -7.02 -9.70
N PHE A 39 6.52 -7.76 -10.02
CA PHE A 39 6.18 -8.07 -11.41
C PHE A 39 5.73 -6.82 -12.19
N ILE A 40 4.91 -5.96 -11.58
CA ILE A 40 4.46 -4.70 -12.18
C ILE A 40 5.66 -3.77 -12.43
N GLY A 41 6.56 -3.64 -11.45
CA GLY A 41 7.77 -2.84 -11.52
C GLY A 41 8.75 -3.33 -12.57
N ILE A 42 8.95 -4.65 -12.71
CA ILE A 42 9.73 -5.22 -13.82
C ILE A 42 9.07 -4.87 -15.15
N PHE A 43 7.76 -5.08 -15.29
CA PHE A 43 7.04 -4.82 -16.53
C PHE A 43 7.18 -3.36 -16.97
N PHE A 44 6.81 -2.40 -16.12
CA PHE A 44 6.93 -0.97 -16.44
C PHE A 44 8.38 -0.49 -16.50
N GLY A 45 9.29 -1.07 -15.72
CA GLY A 45 10.72 -0.79 -15.79
C GLY A 45 11.32 -1.15 -17.16
N LEU A 46 10.95 -2.31 -17.70
CA LEU A 46 11.36 -2.74 -19.04
C LEU A 46 10.73 -1.85 -20.14
N LEU A 47 9.47 -1.47 -20.01
CA LEU A 47 8.83 -0.55 -20.94
C LEU A 47 9.49 0.84 -20.95
N ARG A 48 9.95 1.32 -19.79
CA ARG A 48 10.61 2.62 -19.66
C ARG A 48 11.94 2.71 -20.42
N ILE A 49 12.70 1.62 -20.49
CA ILE A 49 13.98 1.59 -21.23
C ILE A 49 13.81 1.31 -22.73
N SER A 50 12.57 1.05 -23.18
CA SER A 50 12.29 0.77 -24.59
C SER A 50 12.66 1.96 -25.49
N PRO A 51 13.26 1.71 -26.67
CA PRO A 51 13.48 2.75 -27.67
C PRO A 51 12.17 3.24 -28.31
N VAL A 52 11.07 2.48 -28.18
CA VAL A 52 9.78 2.82 -28.76
C VAL A 52 9.06 3.82 -27.86
N ARG A 53 8.91 5.06 -28.36
CA ARG A 53 8.31 6.18 -27.60
C ARG A 53 6.90 5.88 -27.07
N TRP A 54 6.10 5.13 -27.84
CA TRP A 54 4.73 4.72 -27.45
C TRP A 54 4.69 3.72 -26.29
N LEU A 55 5.73 2.91 -26.09
CA LEU A 55 5.84 1.99 -24.95
C LEU A 55 6.41 2.71 -23.72
N ARG A 56 7.34 3.64 -23.95
CA ARG A 56 8.02 4.38 -22.89
C ARG A 56 7.10 5.38 -22.17
N TRP A 57 6.26 6.11 -22.90
CA TRP A 57 5.42 7.16 -22.31
C TRP A 57 4.43 6.64 -21.26
N PRO A 58 3.64 5.58 -21.51
CA PRO A 58 2.74 5.02 -20.50
C PRO A 58 3.48 4.57 -19.23
N ALA A 59 4.68 4.00 -19.38
CA ALA A 59 5.51 3.60 -18.25
C ALA A 59 6.01 4.79 -17.42
N ILE A 60 6.40 5.89 -18.07
CA ILE A 60 6.78 7.12 -17.35
C ILE A 60 5.59 7.65 -16.55
N VAL A 61 4.41 7.77 -17.18
CA VAL A 61 3.21 8.29 -16.49
C VAL A 61 2.84 7.41 -15.30
N TYR A 62 2.83 6.08 -15.47
CA TYR A 62 2.59 5.15 -14.37
C TYR A 62 3.57 5.39 -13.21
N ILE A 63 4.87 5.38 -13.50
CA ILE A 63 5.91 5.52 -12.47
C ILE A 63 5.80 6.87 -11.76
N GLU A 64 5.61 7.96 -12.49
CA GLU A 64 5.50 9.30 -11.91
C GLU A 64 4.25 9.47 -11.04
N VAL A 65 3.10 8.94 -11.47
CA VAL A 65 1.85 9.03 -10.69
C VAL A 65 1.96 8.22 -9.40
N PHE A 66 2.37 6.95 -9.48
CA PHE A 66 2.35 6.07 -8.31
C PHE A 66 3.54 6.29 -7.35
N ARG A 67 4.68 6.79 -7.85
CA ARG A 67 5.80 7.19 -6.97
C ARG A 67 5.73 8.63 -6.48
N GLY A 68 5.01 9.49 -7.20
CA GLY A 68 4.80 10.89 -6.82
C GLY A 68 3.64 11.10 -5.84
N THR A 69 2.82 10.08 -5.60
CA THR A 69 1.67 10.16 -4.69
C THR A 69 1.94 9.46 -3.35
N PRO A 70 1.53 10.04 -2.20
CA PRO A 70 1.68 9.38 -0.91
C PRO A 70 0.90 8.06 -0.87
N ILE A 71 1.53 6.98 -0.38
CA ILE A 71 0.87 5.67 -0.27
C ILE A 71 -0.41 5.72 0.57
N LEU A 72 -0.45 6.56 1.61
CA LEU A 72 -1.66 6.76 2.41
C LEU A 72 -2.83 7.26 1.56
N VAL A 73 -2.58 8.21 0.65
CA VAL A 73 -3.60 8.71 -0.28
C VAL A 73 -4.07 7.59 -1.21
N GLN A 74 -3.16 6.74 -1.68
CA GLN A 74 -3.52 5.59 -2.52
C GLN A 74 -4.41 4.59 -1.77
N VAL A 75 -4.04 4.20 -0.54
CA VAL A 75 -4.84 3.29 0.29
C VAL A 75 -6.22 3.88 0.56
N LEU A 76 -6.29 5.17 0.94
CA LEU A 76 -7.56 5.84 1.22
C LEU A 76 -8.42 5.96 -0.04
N PHE A 77 -7.81 6.27 -1.19
CA PHE A 77 -8.52 6.33 -2.46
C PHE A 77 -9.05 4.94 -2.86
N ILE A 78 -8.25 3.88 -2.73
CA ILE A 78 -8.69 2.52 -3.05
C ILE A 78 -9.78 2.03 -2.10
N PHE A 79 -9.69 2.33 -0.81
CA PHE A 79 -10.64 1.84 0.17
C PHE A 79 -11.92 2.67 0.28
N TYR A 80 -11.87 3.99 0.07
CA TYR A 80 -13.01 4.89 0.23
C TYR A 80 -13.49 5.56 -1.07
N GLY A 81 -12.58 5.84 -2.00
CA GLY A 81 -12.89 6.54 -3.26
C GLY A 81 -13.38 5.60 -4.37
N LEU A 82 -12.59 4.59 -4.71
CA LEU A 82 -12.87 3.60 -5.75
C LEU A 82 -14.22 2.88 -5.58
N PRO A 83 -14.67 2.49 -4.36
CA PRO A 83 -16.01 1.93 -4.16
C PRO A 83 -17.15 2.81 -4.68
N GLN A 84 -17.02 4.13 -4.61
CA GLN A 84 -18.03 5.07 -5.10
C GLN A 84 -18.12 5.05 -6.64
N LEU A 85 -17.01 4.71 -7.32
CA LEU A 85 -16.94 4.58 -8.78
C LEU A 85 -17.37 3.19 -9.26
N LEU A 86 -17.02 2.15 -8.50
CA LEU A 86 -17.29 0.74 -8.86
C LEU A 86 -18.65 0.24 -8.36
N GLY A 87 -19.32 0.98 -7.48
CA GLY A 87 -20.65 0.63 -6.96
C GLY A 87 -20.64 -0.47 -5.90
N GLY A 88 -19.50 -0.75 -5.26
CA GLY A 88 -19.38 -1.81 -4.27
C GLY A 88 -18.18 -1.66 -3.35
N PRO A 89 -18.27 -2.13 -2.08
CA PRO A 89 -17.20 -2.02 -1.12
C PRO A 89 -15.98 -2.85 -1.55
N ILE A 90 -14.78 -2.31 -1.30
CA ILE A 90 -13.53 -3.04 -1.49
C ILE A 90 -13.06 -3.56 -0.13
N ASN A 91 -12.64 -4.82 -0.09
CA ASN A 91 -12.09 -5.44 1.11
C ASN A 91 -10.78 -4.74 1.54
N ALA A 92 -10.60 -4.49 2.84
CA ALA A 92 -9.44 -3.77 3.37
C ALA A 92 -8.09 -4.45 3.07
N LEU A 93 -8.05 -5.79 3.09
CA LEU A 93 -6.86 -6.54 2.70
C LEU A 93 -6.54 -6.36 1.22
N VAL A 94 -7.55 -6.40 0.35
CA VAL A 94 -7.37 -6.16 -1.09
C VAL A 94 -6.87 -4.74 -1.33
N ALA A 95 -7.45 -3.74 -0.65
CA ALA A 95 -7.01 -2.36 -0.75
C ALA A 95 -5.56 -2.17 -0.28
N GLY A 96 -5.18 -2.79 0.84
CA GLY A 96 -3.82 -2.73 1.38
C GLY A 96 -2.79 -3.38 0.43
N ILE A 97 -3.09 -4.57 -0.07
CA ILE A 97 -2.22 -5.27 -1.03
C ILE A 97 -2.10 -4.46 -2.33
N ALA A 98 -3.23 -3.97 -2.88
CA ALA A 98 -3.23 -3.21 -4.12
C ALA A 98 -2.43 -1.92 -4.01
N ALA A 99 -2.57 -1.18 -2.90
CA ALA A 99 -1.82 0.06 -2.69
C ALA A 99 -0.31 -0.17 -2.59
N ILE A 100 0.13 -1.21 -1.86
CA ILE A 100 1.56 -1.58 -1.81
C ILE A 100 2.04 -2.02 -3.18
N ALA A 101 1.25 -2.84 -3.90
CA ALA A 101 1.63 -3.37 -5.20
C ALA A 101 1.83 -2.28 -6.26
N VAL A 102 0.99 -1.24 -6.30
CA VAL A 102 1.14 -0.18 -7.30
C VAL A 102 2.23 0.83 -6.95
N ASN A 103 2.58 0.98 -5.66
CA ASN A 103 3.60 1.92 -5.19
C ASN A 103 5.03 1.36 -5.21
N SER A 104 5.19 0.04 -5.06
CA SER A 104 6.49 -0.65 -4.98
C SER A 104 7.21 -0.72 -6.33
#